data_AF-A0A2L1UKF9-F1
#
_entry.id   AF-A0A2L1UKF9-F1
#
_cell.length_a   1.000
_cell.length_b   1.000
_cell.length_c   1.000
_cell.angle_alpha   90.00
_cell.angle_beta   90.00
_cell.angle_gamma   90.00
#
_symmetry.space_group_name_H-M   'P 1'
#
loop_
_entity.id
_entity.type
_entity.pdbx_description
1 polymer ?
#
loop_
_entity_poly.entity_id
_entity_poly.type
_entity_poly.pdbx_seq_one_letter_code
_entity_poly.pdbx_strand_id
1 'polypeptide(L)' 'MILNQVQKKTIQTLPTGERYTIGGVAADEEKRYEIHRITDHDYEVSVYALMICLDLDYVQSPEEVIRFIETH' A
#
# COMPACT_ATOMS: atom_id res chain seq x y z
N MET A 1 9.19 -1.70 -4.39
CA MET A 1 9.51 -2.80 -3.41
C MET A 1 8.84 -4.08 -3.89
N ILE A 2 9.48 -5.25 -3.90
CA ILE A 2 8.79 -6.49 -4.32
C ILE A 2 8.01 -7.10 -3.15
N LEU A 3 6.69 -7.25 -3.30
CA LEU A 3 5.82 -7.77 -2.26
C LEU A 3 5.87 -9.30 -2.19
N ASN A 4 5.90 -9.84 -0.98
CA ASN A 4 5.76 -11.27 -0.76
C ASN A 4 4.29 -11.73 -0.91
N GLN A 5 4.08 -13.05 -0.98
CA GLN A 5 2.75 -13.62 -1.19
C GLN A 5 1.76 -13.30 -0.08
N VAL A 6 2.22 -13.18 1.18
CA VAL A 6 1.37 -12.82 2.32
C VAL A 6 0.89 -11.37 2.18
N GLN A 7 1.79 -10.44 1.89
CA GLN A 7 1.44 -9.03 1.67
C GLN A 7 0.45 -8.87 0.51
N LYS A 8 0.69 -9.53 -0.63
CA LYS A 8 -0.24 -9.53 -1.78
C LYS A 8 -1.62 -10.05 -1.39
N LYS A 9 -1.67 -11.17 -0.67
CA LYS A 9 -2.92 -11.76 -0.16
C LYS A 9 -3.65 -10.79 0.77
N THR A 10 -2.93 -10.13 1.68
CA THR A 10 -3.50 -9.16 2.62
C THR A 10 -4.14 -7.97 1.89
N ILE A 11 -3.50 -7.43 0.86
CA ILE A 11 -4.06 -6.35 0.03
C ILE A 11 -5.36 -6.81 -0.65
N GLN A 12 -5.36 -8.02 -1.23
CA GLN A 12 -6.54 -8.58 -1.90
C GLN A 12 -7.72 -8.82 -0.95
N THR A 13 -7.45 -9.11 0.32
CA THR A 13 -8.49 -9.38 1.32
C THR A 13 -8.72 -8.21 2.29
N LEU A 14 -8.14 -7.04 2.03
CA LEU A 14 -8.25 -5.87 2.91
C LEU A 14 -9.74 -5.46 3.01
N PRO A 15 -10.35 -5.40 4.20
CA PRO A 15 -11.75 -4.99 4.32
C PRO A 15 -11.97 -3.52 3.95
N THR A 16 -13.18 -3.20 3.49
CA THR A 16 -13.57 -1.81 3.21
C THR A 16 -13.57 -0.98 4.50
N GLY A 17 -12.96 0.20 4.46
CA GLY A 17 -12.72 1.10 5.59
C GLY A 17 -11.41 0.84 6.34
N GLU A 18 -10.71 -0.26 6.06
CA GLU A 18 -9.48 -0.62 6.77
C GLU A 18 -8.21 -0.09 6.10
N ARG A 19 -7.16 0.05 6.92
CA ARG A 19 -5.82 0.45 6.48
C ARG A 19 -4.82 -0.67 6.67
N TYR A 20 -3.87 -0.75 5.77
CA TYR A 20 -2.73 -1.64 5.86
C TYR A 20 -1.44 -0.89 5.56
N THR A 21 -0.40 -1.18 6.35
CA THR A 21 0.90 -0.52 6.25
C THR A 21 1.98 -1.55 5.98
N ILE A 22 2.85 -1.24 5.03
CA ILE A 22 3.98 -2.10 4.63
C ILE A 22 5.26 -1.28 4.69
N GLY A 23 6.31 -1.87 5.23
CA GLY A 23 7.64 -1.28 5.29
C GLY A 23 7.78 -0.18 6.35
N GLY A 24 8.67 0.77 6.06
CA GLY A 24 9.08 1.84 6.95
C GLY A 24 10.22 1.46 7.88
N VAL A 25 10.73 2.44 8.61
CA VAL A 25 11.95 2.33 9.44
C VAL A 25 11.85 1.18 10.46
N ALA A 26 10.65 0.90 10.98
CA ALA A 26 10.42 -0.21 11.90
C ALA A 26 10.63 -1.60 11.26
N ALA A 27 10.55 -1.68 9.94
CA ALA A 27 10.81 -2.87 9.13
C ALA A 27 12.20 -2.87 8.47
N ASP A 28 13.10 -1.96 8.87
CA ASP A 28 14.42 -1.73 8.25
C ASP A 28 14.32 -1.33 6.76
N GLU A 29 13.22 -0.69 6.38
CA GLU A 29 12.97 -0.20 5.03
C GLU A 29 12.86 1.34 5.01
N GLU A 30 13.48 1.98 4.02
CA GLU A 30 13.46 3.44 3.90
C GLU A 30 12.06 3.99 3.58
N LYS A 31 11.30 3.23 2.78
CA LYS A 31 9.95 3.60 2.33
C LYS A 31 8.89 2.87 3.14
N ARG A 32 7.80 3.57 3.44
CA ARG A 32 6.58 3.04 4.04
C ARG A 32 5.42 3.26 3.07
N TYR A 33 4.64 2.22 2.83
CA TYR A 33 3.43 2.29 2.02
C TYR A 33 2.21 2.19 2.93
N GLU A 34 1.26 3.08 2.75
CA GLU A 34 -0.04 3.02 3.42
C GLU A 34 -1.13 2.79 2.37
N ILE A 35 -1.98 1.80 2.61
CA ILE A 35 -3.05 1.37 1.72
C ILE A 35 -4.33 1.51 2.50
N HIS A 36 -5.29 2.26 1.98
CA HIS A 36 -6.59 2.46 2.59
C HIS A 36 -7.66 2.04 1.58
N ARG A 37 -8.45 1.02 1.91
CA ARG A 37 -9.58 0.60 1.08
C ARG A 37 -10.79 1.47 1.43
N ILE A 38 -11.08 2.48 0.61
CA ILE A 38 -12.14 3.46 0.88
C ILE A 38 -13.52 2.83 0.62
N THR A 39 -13.66 2.15 -0.52
CA THR A 39 -14.88 1.44 -0.91
C THR A 39 -14.54 0.02 -1.37
N ASP A 40 -15.54 -0.76 -1.81
CA ASP A 40 -15.28 -2.09 -2.38
C ASP A 40 -14.40 -2.04 -3.64
N HIS A 41 -14.31 -0.88 -4.30
CA HIS A 41 -13.54 -0.68 -5.51
C HIS A 41 -12.40 0.34 -5.35
N ASP A 42 -12.53 1.33 -4.48
CA ASP A 42 -11.57 2.43 -4.40
C ASP A 42 -10.53 2.22 -3.30
N TYR A 43 -9.27 2.42 -3.68
CA TYR A 43 -8.11 2.39 -2.79
C TYR A 43 -7.36 3.70 -2.88
N GLU A 44 -6.92 4.20 -1.73
CA GLU A 44 -5.89 5.24 -1.61
C GLU A 44 -4.58 4.56 -1.24
N VAL A 45 -3.52 4.85 -2.00
CA VAL A 45 -2.18 4.32 -1.75
C VAL A 45 -1.22 5.48 -1.61
N SER A 46 -0.47 5.52 -0.52
CA SER A 46 0.47 6.60 -0.21
C SER A 46 1.87 6.05 0.05
N VAL A 47 2.90 6.75 -0.44
CA VAL A 47 4.32 6.43 -0.21
C VAL A 47 4.91 7.46 0.73
N TYR A 48 5.59 7.00 1.77
CA TYR A 48 6.27 7.85 2.73
C TYR A 48 7.76 7.50 2.84
N ALA A 49 8.61 8.50 3.07
CA ALA A 49 9.99 8.31 3.54
C ALA A 49 10.27 9.29 4.68
N LEU A 50 10.81 8.81 5.80
CA LEU A 50 11.14 9.62 6.99
C LEU A 50 10.04 10.64 7.37
N MET A 51 8.77 10.18 7.37
CA MET A 51 7.54 10.95 7.67
C MET A 51 7.05 11.92 6.58
N ILE A 52 7.73 12.03 5.45
CA ILE A 52 7.31 12.87 4.31
C ILE A 52 6.47 12.01 3.36
N CYS A 53 5.25 12.47 3.01
CA CYS A 53 4.49 11.88 1.92
C CYS A 53 5.16 12.25 0.59
N LEU A 54 5.65 11.25 -0.13
CA LEU A 54 6.34 11.41 -1.40
C LEU A 54 5.37 11.35 -2.58
N ASP A 55 4.38 10.46 -2.50
CA ASP A 55 3.43 10.23 -3.57
C ASP A 55 2.12 9.66 -3.01
N LEU A 56 1.03 9.91 -3.72
CA LEU A 56 -0.31 9.44 -3.38
C LEU A 56 -1.10 9.22 -4.66
N ASP A 57 -1.77 8.08 -4.75
CA ASP A 57 -2.63 7.75 -5.88
C ASP A 57 -3.93 7.06 -5.45
N TYR A 58 -4.92 7.11 -6.33
CA TYR A 58 -6.21 6.44 -6.17
C TYR A 58 -6.38 5.39 -7.27
N VAL A 59 -6.57 4.13 -6.86
CA VAL A 59 -6.67 2.98 -7.78
C VAL A 59 -7.93 2.17 -7.51
N GLN A 60 -8.33 1.34 -8.48
CA GLN A 60 -9.63 0.67 -8.47
C GLN A 60 -9.57 -0.86 -8.23
N SER A 61 -8.37 -1.39 -8.00
CA SER A 61 -8.17 -2.83 -7.77
C SER A 61 -6.97 -3.13 -6.88
N PRO A 62 -7.00 -4.26 -6.14
CA PRO A 62 -5.83 -4.78 -5.43
C PRO A 62 -4.59 -4.95 -6.32
N GLU A 63 -4.78 -5.35 -7.57
CA GLU A 63 -3.70 -5.57 -8.54
C GLU A 63 -3.00 -4.26 -8.91
N GLU A 64 -3.73 -3.16 -9.00
CA GLU A 64 -3.16 -1.83 -9.22
C GLU A 64 -2.42 -1.33 -7.97
N VAL A 65 -2.95 -1.58 -6.76
CA VAL A 65 -2.22 -1.30 -5.51
C VAL A 65 -0.89 -2.03 -5.48
N ILE A 66 -0.88 -3.33 -5.78
CA ILE A 66 0.33 -4.15 -5.82
C ILE A 66 1.30 -3.59 -6.86
N ARG A 67 0.81 -3.26 -8.06
CA ARG A 67 1.65 -2.70 -9.13
C ARG A 67 2.29 -1.38 -8.71
N PHE A 68 1.51 -0.46 -8.14
CA PHE A 68 1.99 0.82 -7.64
C PHE A 68 3.17 0.63 -6.68
N ILE A 69 3.01 -0.26 -5.68
CA ILE A 69 4.06 -0.54 -4.68
C ILE A 69 5.29 -1.22 -5.30
N GLU A 70 5.10 -2.08 -6.30
CA GLU A 70 6.20 -2.80 -6.96
C GLU A 70 6.98 -1.94 -7.96
N THR A 71 6.35 -0.90 -8.53
CA THR A 71 6.99 0.05 -9.46
C THR A 71 7.64 1.26 -8.79
N HIS A 72 7.31 1.54 -7.53
CA HIS A 72 7.93 2.58 -6.70
C HIS A 72 9.10 2.05 -5.84
#